data_AF-A0A1V5LLG8-F1
#
_entry.id   AF-A0A1V5LLG8-F1
#
_cell.length_a   1.000
_cell.length_b   1.000
_cell.length_c   1.000
_cell.angle_alpha   90.00
_cell.angle_beta   90.00
_cell.angle_gamma   90.00
#
_symmetry.space_group_name_H-M   'P 1'
#
loop_
_entity.id
_entity.type
_entity.pdbx_description
1 polymer ?
#
loop_
_entity_poly.entity_id
_entity_poly.type
_entity_poly.pdbx_seq_one_letter_code
_entity_poly.pdbx_strand_id
1 'polypeptide(L)' 'MIQFRFTVQPDGRLTGLIPMRKGDPTLEKITLTALRQWLFNPLPAYAEQKPVQGIITFRYQLE' A
#
# COMPACT_ATOMS: atom_id res chain seq x y z
N MET A 1 -12.74 -7.78 4.25
CA MET A 1 -11.28 -7.68 4.11
C MET A 1 -10.96 -7.09 2.75
N ILE A 2 -10.00 -6.17 2.67
CA ILE A 2 -9.58 -5.56 1.39
C ILE A 2 -8.07 -5.71 1.27
N GLN A 3 -7.60 -6.11 0.10
CA GLN A 3 -6.19 -6.35 -0.15
C GLN A 3 -5.69 -5.48 -1.30
N PHE A 4 -4.55 -4.85 -1.09
CA PHE A 4 -3.88 -4.05 -2.10
C PHE A 4 -2.46 -4.56 -2.32
N ARG A 5 -2.08 -4.66 -3.60
CA ARG A 5 -0.69 -4.73 -3.99
C ARG A 5 -0.15 -3.31 -4.13
N PHE A 6 1.07 -3.10 -3.69
CA PHE A 6 1.76 -1.83 -3.83
C PHE A 6 3.25 -2.04 -4.07
N THR A 7 3.91 -0.99 -4.55
CA THR A 7 5.35 -0.94 -4.77
C THR A 7 5.92 0.19 -3.96
N VAL A 8 6.86 -0.12 -3.07
CA VAL A 8 7.64 0.88 -2.34
C VAL A 8 8.87 1.22 -3.17
N GLN A 9 9.03 2.48 -3.52
CA GLN A 9 10.22 3.00 -4.16
C GLN A 9 11.37 3.13 -3.15
N PRO A 10 12.63 3.16 -3.59
CA PRO A 10 13.77 3.29 -2.67
C PRO A 10 13.73 4.57 -1.81
N ASP A 11 13.05 5.62 -2.29
CA ASP A 11 12.81 6.87 -1.56
C ASP A 11 11.68 6.78 -0.51
N GLY A 12 11.07 5.60 -0.34
CA GLY A 12 9.99 5.34 0.60
C GLY A 12 8.59 5.63 0.06
N ARG A 13 8.45 6.18 -1.15
CA ARG A 13 7.13 6.48 -1.71
C ARG A 13 6.39 5.22 -2.15
N LEU A 14 5.08 5.16 -1.90
CA LEU A 14 4.23 4.12 -2.47
C LEU A 14 3.82 4.48 -3.90
N THR A 15 3.89 3.49 -4.78
CA THR A 15 3.42 3.55 -6.16
C THR A 15 2.68 2.25 -6.50
N GLY A 16 1.94 2.21 -7.61
CA GLY A 16 1.31 0.98 -8.09
C GLY A 16 0.27 0.38 -7.13
N LEU A 17 -0.52 1.22 -6.46
CA LEU A 17 -1.62 0.80 -5.59
C LEU A 17 -2.73 0.13 -6.43
N ILE A 18 -2.80 -1.20 -6.38
CA ILE A 18 -3.76 -1.98 -7.17
C ILE A 18 -4.59 -2.87 -6.22
N PRO A 19 -5.93 -2.74 -6.18
CA PRO A 19 -6.78 -3.64 -5.43
C PRO A 19 -6.69 -5.05 -6.01
N MET A 20 -6.43 -6.05 -5.16
CA MET A 20 -6.26 -7.44 -5.60
C MET A 20 -7.58 -8.19 -5.72
N ARG A 21 -8.65 -7.69 -5.08
CA ARG A 21 -10.00 -8.24 -5.15
C ARG A 21 -11.00 -7.10 -5.10
N LYS A 22 -12.08 -7.20 -5.88
CA LYS A 22 -13.22 -6.27 -5.78
C LYS A 22 -13.94 -6.52 -4.46
N GLY A 23 -14.05 -5.48 -3.65
CA GLY A 23 -14.82 -5.41 -2.42
C GLY A 23 -15.83 -4.27 -2.47
N ASP A 24 -16.14 -3.71 -1.30
CA ASP A 24 -16.99 -2.52 -1.20
C ASP A 24 -16.28 -1.29 -1.78
N PRO A 25 -16.85 -0.59 -2.79
CA PRO A 25 -16.22 0.56 -3.43
C PRO A 25 -15.92 1.72 -2.48
N THR A 26 -16.73 1.90 -1.43
CA THR A 26 -16.55 2.94 -0.42
C THR A 26 -15.33 2.64 0.44
N LEU A 27 -15.23 1.41 0.93
CA LEU A 27 -14.08 0.98 1.73
C LEU A 27 -12.79 0.98 0.91
N GLU A 28 -12.84 0.57 -0.37
CA GLU A 28 -11.70 0.67 -1.29
C GLU A 28 -11.25 2.12 -1.46
N LYS A 29 -12.18 3.06 -1.69
CA LYS A 29 -11.87 4.49 -1.85
C LYS A 29 -11.25 5.08 -0.58
N ILE A 30 -11.78 4.74 0.59
CA ILE A 30 -11.22 5.18 1.89
C ILE A 30 -9.81 4.62 2.05
N THR A 31 -9.62 3.31 1.79
CA THR A 31 -8.31 2.67 1.87
C THR A 31 -7.29 3.31 0.94
N LEU A 32 -7.67 3.55 -0.33
CA LEU A 32 -6.80 4.19 -1.31
C LEU A 32 -6.42 5.62 -0.91
N THR A 33 -7.36 6.37 -0.34
CA THR A 33 -7.09 7.73 0.15
C THR A 33 -6.06 7.70 1.28
N ALA A 34 -6.20 6.77 2.23
CA ALA A 34 -5.24 6.60 3.32
C ALA A 34 -3.86 6.14 2.83
N LEU A 35 -3.80 5.13 1.96
CA LEU A 35 -2.55 4.59 1.42
C LEU A 35 -1.74 5.62 0.62
N ARG A 36 -2.40 6.58 -0.03
CA ARG A 36 -1.73 7.67 -0.75
C ARG A 36 -0.97 8.63 0.15
N GLN A 37 -1.33 8.70 1.43
CA GLN A 37 -0.69 9.58 2.42
C GLN A 37 0.50 8.89 3.12
N TRP A 38 0.68 7.59 2.90
CA TRP A 38 1.76 6.85 3.54
C TRP A 38 3.10 7.12 2.86
N LEU A 39 4.13 7.25 3.69
CA LEU A 39 5.52 7.33 3.28
C LEU A 39 6.29 6.31 4.14
N PHE A 40 6.89 5.33 3.48
CA PHE A 40 7.78 4.39 4.16
C PHE A 40 9.13 5.03 4.43
N ASN A 41 9.88 4.45 5.36
CA ASN A 41 11.27 4.82 5.52
C ASN A 41 12.03 4.46 4.22
N PRO A 42 12.90 5.35 3.73
CA PRO A 42 13.73 5.07 2.57
C PRO A 42 14.64 3.88 2.85
N LEU A 43 15.00 3.15 1.78
CA LEU A 43 15.91 2.02 1.91
C LEU A 43 17.29 2.51 2.35
N PRO A 44 17.97 1.81 3.29
CA PRO A 44 19.32 2.18 3.70
C PRO A 44 20.27 2.23 2.51
N ALA A 45 21.19 3.19 2.47
CA ALA A 45 22.09 3.39 1.31
C ALA A 45 22.95 2.15 0.95
N TYR A 46 23.24 1.29 1.95
CA TYR A 46 23.96 0.04 1.76
C TYR A 46 23.09 -1.12 1.26
N ALA A 47 21.76 -0.97 1.30
CA ALA A 47 20.82 -1.95 0.80
C ALA A 47 20.55 -1.75 -0.68
N GLU A 48 20.12 -2.82 -1.34
CA GLU A 48 19.78 -2.81 -2.76
C GLU A 48 18.64 -1.82 -3.04
N GLN A 49 18.94 -0.75 -3.77
CA GLN A 49 18.02 0.36 -4.09
C GLN A 49 17.02 -0.04 -5.18
N LYS A 50 16.28 -1.12 -4.95
CA LYS A 50 15.28 -1.64 -5.88
C LYS A 50 13.87 -1.45 -5.34
N PRO A 51 12.88 -1.17 -6.21
CA PRO A 51 11.49 -1.12 -5.80
C PRO A 51 11.05 -2.47 -5.22
N VAL A 52 10.38 -2.44 -4.07
CA VAL A 52 9.92 -3.64 -3.36
C VAL A 52 8.40 -3.75 -3.51
N GLN A 53 7.92 -4.91 -3.94
CA GLN A 53 6.49 -5.19 -4.01
C GLN A 53 5.98 -5.76 -2.68
N GLY A 54 4.87 -5.23 -2.20
CA GLY A 54 4.21 -5.66 -0.98
C GLY A 54 2.72 -5.91 -1.19
N ILE A 55 2.12 -6.65 -0.25
CA ILE A 55 0.68 -6.84 -0.16
C ILE A 55 0.25 -6.40 1.25
N ILE A 56 -0.72 -5.50 1.31
CA ILE A 56 -1.33 -5.07 2.58
C ILE A 56 -2.78 -5.54 2.63
N THR A 57 -3.20 -6.01 3.81
CA THR A 57 -4.56 -6.51 4.06
C THR A 57 -5.23 -5.69 5.16
N PHE A 58 -6.34 -5.05 4.83
CA PHE A 58 -7.17 -4.31 5.77
C PHE A 58 -8.38 -5.16 6.20
N ARG A 59 -8.59 -5.29 7.50
CA ARG A 59 -9.79 -5.92 8.08
C ARG A 59 -10.63 -4.83 8.73
N TYR A 60 -11.84 -4.64 8.22
CA TYR A 60 -12.83 -3.73 8.77
C TYR A 60 -13.74 -4.49 9.73
N GLN A 61 -13.99 -3.92 10.90
CA GLN A 61 -14.92 -4.44 11.91
C GLN A 61 -15.83 -3.29 12.32
N LEU A 62 -17.12 -3.57 12.47
CA LEU A 62 -18.08 -2.64 13.08
C LEU A 62 -17.90 -2.74 14.60
N GLU A 63 -17.79 -1.59 15.26
CA GLU A 63 -17.81 -1.49 16.72
C GLU A 63 -19.26 -1.48 17.25
#